data_AF-A0AA51MTX0-F1
#
_entry.id   AF-A0AA51MTX0-F1
#
_cell.length_a   1.000
_cell.length_b   1.000
_cell.length_c   1.000
_cell.angle_alpha   90.00
_cell.angle_beta   90.00
_cell.angle_gamma   90.00
#
_symmetry.space_group_name_H-M   'P 1'
#
loop_
_entity.id
_entity.type
_entity.pdbx_description
1 polymer ?
#
loop_
_entity_poly.entity_id
_entity_poly.type
_entity_poly.pdbx_seq_one_letter_code
_entity_poly.pdbx_strand_id
1 'polypeptide(L)'
;MEDMLKKIFLAGIGTLALTYEKSNEMVQNLVQKGKITVEQGKELNEELKRVINNKDNTKDNKEDLKEILKDLNLATKEDLANLELRIRNIEKNQ
;
A
#
# COMPACT_ATOMS: atom_id res chain seq x y z
N MET A 1 -4.29 19.86 -0.87
CA MET A 1 -5.43 18.93 -1.01
C MET A 1 -5.19 17.89 -2.10
N GLU A 2 -4.58 18.25 -3.24
CA GLU A 2 -4.21 17.28 -4.29
C GLU A 2 -3.32 16.13 -3.80
N ASP A 3 -2.29 16.42 -3.00
CA ASP A 3 -1.42 15.36 -2.45
C ASP A 3 -2.16 14.38 -1.55
N MET A 4 -3.19 14.83 -0.85
CA MET A 4 -4.02 13.98 0.00
C MET A 4 -4.89 13.05 -0.85
N LEU A 5 -5.47 13.56 -1.93
CA LEU A 5 -6.21 12.74 -2.89
C LEU A 5 -5.30 11.76 -3.62
N LYS A 6 -4.10 12.18 -4.03
CA LYS A 6 -3.07 11.30 -4.61
C LYS A 6 -2.68 10.21 -3.61
N LYS A 7 -2.47 10.54 -2.33
CA LYS A 7 -2.14 9.57 -1.27
C LYS A 7 -3.29 8.61 -0.96
N ILE A 8 -4.52 9.09 -0.88
CA ILE A 8 -5.72 8.25 -0.66
C ILE A 8 -5.96 7.34 -1.86
N PHE A 9 -5.79 7.87 -3.07
CA PHE A 9 -5.84 7.09 -4.30
C PHE A 9 -4.79 5.98 -4.25
N LEU A 10 -3.52 6.31 -4.00
CA LEU A 10 -2.43 5.33 -3.85
C LEU A 10 -2.64 4.32 -2.72
N ALA A 11 -3.29 4.70 -1.62
CA ALA A 11 -3.64 3.81 -0.53
C ALA A 11 -4.83 2.89 -0.86
N GLY A 12 -5.74 3.35 -1.73
CA GLY A 12 -6.92 2.61 -2.18
C GLY A 12 -6.65 1.62 -3.32
N ILE A 13 -5.71 1.93 -4.22
CA ILE A 13 -5.12 0.94 -5.14
C ILE A 13 -4.09 0.15 -4.35
N GLY A 14 -4.54 -0.95 -3.72
CA GLY A 14 -3.68 -1.86 -2.98
C GLY A 14 -2.58 -2.51 -3.84
N THR A 15 -1.92 -3.52 -3.28
CA THR A 15 -0.77 -4.23 -3.87
C THR A 15 -0.99 -4.81 -5.27
N LEU A 16 -2.24 -4.96 -5.71
CA LEU A 16 -2.62 -5.57 -6.99
C LEU A 16 -2.52 -4.64 -8.21
N ALA A 17 -2.44 -3.31 -8.03
CA ALA A 17 -2.52 -2.34 -9.12
C ALA A 17 -1.28 -1.43 -9.27
N LEU A 18 -0.24 -1.63 -8.46
CA LEU A 18 0.97 -0.82 -8.46
C LEU A 18 1.88 -1.01 -9.70
N THR A 19 1.34 -1.56 -10.79
CA THR A 19 2.05 -1.69 -12.07
C THR A 19 1.75 -0.48 -12.94
N TYR A 20 2.79 0.07 -13.57
CA TYR A 20 2.69 1.25 -14.45
C TYR A 20 1.62 1.07 -15.54
N GLU A 21 1.55 -0.12 -16.16
CA GLU A 21 0.58 -0.42 -17.22
C GLU A 21 -0.87 -0.30 -16.73
N LYS A 22 -1.19 -0.86 -15.56
CA LYS A 22 -2.56 -0.84 -15.03
C LYS A 22 -2.97 0.52 -14.49
N SER A 23 -2.01 1.26 -13.92
CA SER A 23 -2.23 2.62 -13.45
C SER A 23 -2.46 3.59 -14.62
N ASN A 24 -1.67 3.49 -15.70
CA ASN A 24 -1.85 4.30 -16.91
C ASN A 24 -3.22 4.03 -17.56
N GLU A 25 -3.65 2.77 -17.66
CA GLU A 25 -4.98 2.41 -18.18
C GLU A 25 -6.12 3.03 -17.35
N MET A 26 -5.98 3.08 -16.02
CA MET A 26 -6.98 3.66 -15.13
C MET A 26 -7.07 5.19 -15.28
N VAL A 27 -5.92 5.88 -15.37
CA VAL A 27 -5.86 7.33 -15.63
C VAL A 27 -6.50 7.66 -16.98
N GLN A 28 -6.14 6.92 -18.03
CA GLN A 28 -6.73 7.08 -19.36
C GLN A 28 -8.24 6.86 -19.34
N ASN A 29 -8.73 5.84 -18.63
CA ASN A 29 -10.17 5.61 -18.45
C ASN A 29 -10.88 6.78 -17.76
N LEU A 30 -10.24 7.43 -16.78
CA LEU A 30 -10.81 8.59 -16.09
C LEU A 30 -10.87 9.82 -17.01
N VAL A 31 -9.86 10.02 -17.87
CA VAL A 31 -9.86 11.06 -18.91
C VAL A 31 -10.95 10.80 -19.94
N GLN A 32 -11.05 9.56 -20.42
CA GLN A 32 -12.01 9.16 -21.45
C GLN A 32 -13.46 9.27 -20.97
N LYS A 33 -13.69 9.04 -19.66
CA LYS A 33 -14.98 9.25 -19.01
C LYS A 33 -15.28 10.71 -18.63
N GLY A 34 -14.37 11.64 -18.95
CA GLY A 34 -14.51 13.07 -18.60
C GLY A 34 -14.47 13.35 -17.09
N LYS A 35 -14.04 12.39 -16.27
CA LYS A 35 -13.94 12.55 -14.81
C LYS A 35 -12.73 13.39 -14.39
N ILE A 36 -11.70 13.42 -15.24
CA ILE A 36 -10.52 14.27 -15.10
C ILE A 36 -10.21 14.89 -16.46
N THR A 37 -9.57 16.06 -16.46
CA THR A 37 -9.15 16.71 -17.71
C THR A 37 -7.96 15.98 -18.34
N VAL A 38 -7.76 16.15 -19.65
CA VAL A 38 -6.61 15.58 -20.37
C VAL A 38 -5.28 16.06 -19.77
N GLU A 39 -5.25 17.31 -19.31
CA GLU A 39 -4.07 17.94 -18.71
C GLU A 39 -3.73 17.31 -17.34
N GLN A 40 -4.74 17.15 -16.48
CA GLN A 40 -4.60 16.46 -15.19
C GLN A 40 -4.25 14.97 -15.37
N GLY A 41 -4.78 14.31 -16.41
CA GLY A 41 -4.44 12.94 -16.72
C GLY A 41 -2.98 12.76 -17.14
N LYS A 42 -2.42 13.70 -17.91
CA LYS A 42 -0.99 13.70 -18.27
C LYS A 42 -0.11 13.91 -17.05
N GLU A 43 -0.45 14.87 -16.21
CA GLU A 43 0.30 15.16 -14.97
C GLU A 43 0.28 13.96 -14.01
N LEU A 44 -0.88 13.34 -13.81
CA LEU A 44 -1.03 12.15 -12.96
C LEU A 44 -0.24 10.96 -13.51
N ASN A 45 -0.17 10.78 -14.82
CA ASN A 45 0.60 9.69 -15.44
C ASN A 45 2.11 9.87 -15.26
N GLU A 46 2.61 11.10 -15.41
CA GLU A 46 4.02 11.43 -15.17
C GLU A 46 4.39 11.25 -13.68
N GLU A 47 3.49 11.64 -12.78
CA GLU A 47 3.70 11.47 -11.35
C GLU A 47 3.67 10.00 -10.93
N LEU A 48 2.77 9.19 -11.50
CA LEU A 48 2.75 7.74 -11.30
C LEU A 48 4.05 7.09 -11.78
N LYS A 49 4.55 7.48 -12.96
CA LYS A 49 5.83 7.01 -13.49
C LYS A 49 6.98 7.37 -12.57
N ARG A 50 6.99 8.60 -12.06
CA ARG A 50 7.99 9.08 -11.10
C ARG A 50 7.92 8.30 -9.78
N VAL A 51 6.73 8.04 -9.24
CA VAL A 51 6.58 7.27 -7.98
C VAL A 51 7.01 5.81 -8.15
N ILE A 52 6.70 5.18 -9.28
CA ILE A 52 7.10 3.80 -9.57
C ILE A 52 8.62 3.71 -9.81
N ASN A 53 9.19 4.65 -10.55
CA ASN A 53 10.65 4.69 -10.76
C ASN A 53 11.42 5.06 -9.49
N ASN A 54 10.85 5.89 -8.61
CA ASN A 54 11.44 6.24 -7.32
C ASN A 54 11.25 5.17 -6.25
N LYS A 55 10.42 4.15 -6.47
CA LYS A 55 10.25 3.01 -5.54
C LYS A 55 11.49 2.12 -5.43
N ASP A 56 12.45 2.21 -6.36
CA ASP A 56 13.75 1.56 -6.20
C ASP A 56 14.64 2.26 -5.15
N ASN A 57 14.35 3.54 -4.85
CA ASN A 57 15.06 4.31 -3.82
C ASN A 57 14.38 4.26 -2.44
N THR A 58 13.21 3.62 -2.28
CA THR A 58 12.60 3.40 -0.96
C THR A 58 13.11 2.09 -0.35
N LYS A 59 14.40 2.03 -0.06
CA LYS A 59 14.98 1.01 0.84
C LYS A 59 15.24 1.50 2.26
N ASP A 60 15.19 2.80 2.52
CA ASP A 60 15.64 3.37 3.79
C ASP A 60 14.52 4.29 4.30
N ASN A 61 13.60 3.87 5.17
CA ASN A 61 13.88 3.71 6.59
C ASN A 61 13.17 2.47 7.15
N LYS A 62 13.89 1.36 7.27
CA LYS A 62 13.46 0.24 8.12
C LYS A 62 13.21 0.67 9.57
N GLU A 63 13.76 1.81 9.98
CA GLU A 63 13.64 2.41 11.30
C GLU A 63 12.25 3.03 11.50
N ASP A 64 11.77 3.86 10.57
CA ASP A 64 10.41 4.43 10.62
C ASP A 64 9.34 3.34 10.60
N LEU A 65 9.54 2.30 9.77
CA LEU A 65 8.62 1.17 9.74
C LEU A 65 8.66 0.37 11.06
N LYS A 66 9.83 0.23 11.69
CA LYS A 66 9.95 -0.43 13.00
C LYS A 66 9.30 0.38 14.11
N GLU A 67 9.37 1.71 14.09
CA GLU A 67 8.66 2.57 15.05
C GLU A 67 7.15 2.43 14.91
N ILE A 68 6.62 2.55 13.68
CA ILE A 68 5.18 2.39 13.44
C ILE A 68 4.69 1.00 13.86
N LEU A 69 5.48 -0.05 13.60
CA LEU A 69 5.14 -1.41 14.02
C LEU A 69 5.19 -1.61 15.54
N LYS A 70 6.06 -0.89 16.26
CA LYS A 70 6.11 -0.89 17.73
C LYS A 70 4.91 -0.15 18.32
N ASP A 71 4.56 1.01 17.78
CA ASP A 71 3.42 1.81 18.25
C ASP A 71 2.07 1.09 18.08
N LEU A 72 1.95 0.26 17.04
CA LEU A 72 0.75 -0.55 16.79
C LEU A 72 0.61 -1.76 17.74
N ASN A 73 1.60 -1.99 18.63
CA ASN A 73 1.60 -3.06 19.64
C ASN A 73 1.12 -4.41 19.09
N LEU A 74 1.59 -4.76 17.89
CA LEU A 74 1.13 -5.92 17.14
C LEU A 74 1.64 -7.22 17.75
N ALA A 75 0.80 -8.24 17.78
CA ALA A 75 1.20 -9.58 18.17
C ALA A 75 2.28 -10.13 17.22
N THR A 76 3.36 -10.65 17.79
CA THR A 76 4.44 -11.26 17.03
C THR A 76 4.10 -12.69 16.62
N LYS A 77 4.89 -13.25 15.69
CA LYS A 77 4.75 -14.67 15.32
C LYS A 77 4.98 -15.61 16.50
N GLU A 78 5.82 -15.21 17.45
CA GLU A 78 6.10 -15.98 18.66
C GLU A 78 4.90 -15.98 19.61
N ASP A 79 4.24 -14.84 19.77
CA ASP A 79 2.99 -14.73 20.55
C ASP A 79 1.91 -15.65 19.98
N LEU A 80 1.79 -15.69 18.65
CA LEU A 80 0.86 -16.56 17.95
C LEU A 80 1.18 -18.05 18.16
N ALA A 81 2.46 -18.43 18.07
CA ALA A 81 2.91 -19.80 18.29
C ALA A 81 2.67 -20.25 19.74
N ASN A 82 2.91 -19.38 20.71
CA ASN A 82 2.64 -19.65 22.13
C ASN A 82 1.14 -19.81 22.39
N LEU A 83 0.29 -18.99 21.77
CA LEU A 83 -1.16 -19.12 21.81
C LEU A 83 -1.62 -20.44 21.20
N GLU A 84 -1.09 -20.80 20.02
CA GLU A 84 -1.43 -22.04 19.34
C GLU A 84 -1.04 -23.28 20.17
N LEU A 85 0.13 -23.25 20.82
CA LEU A 85 0.56 -24.32 21.73
C LEU A 85 -0.34 -24.42 22.97
N ARG A 86 -0.73 -23.30 23.56
CA ARG A 86 -1.66 -23.29 24.71
C ARG A 86 -3.04 -23.82 24.31
N ILE A 87 -3.56 -23.41 23.16
CA ILE A 87 -4.83 -23.90 22.62
C ILE A 87 -4.75 -25.41 22.40
N ARG A 88 -3.71 -25.90 21.70
CA ARG A 88 -3.53 -27.34 21.47
C ARG A 88 -3.41 -28.14 22.77
N ASN A 89 -2.77 -27.60 23.81
CA ASN A 89 -2.67 -28.28 25.10
C ASN A 89 -4.00 -28.31 25.88
N ILE A 90 -4.85 -27.30 25.71
CA ILE A 90 -6.20 -27.26 26.30
C ILE A 90 -7.12 -28.22 25.55
N GLU A 91 -7.08 -28.22 24.21
CA GLU A 91 -7.86 -29.11 23.35
C GLU A 91 -7.51 -30.59 23.55
N LYS A 92 -6.26 -30.91 23.93
CA LYS A 92 -5.84 -32.30 24.23
C LYS A 92 -6.32 -32.83 25.59
N ASN A 93 -6.73 -31.94 26.49
CA ASN A 93 -7.21 -32.29 27.84
C ASN A 93 -8.74 -32.22 27.95
N GLN A 94 -9.44 -32.07 26.83
CA GLN A 94 -10.88 -32.33 26.69
C GLN A 94 -11.10 -33.66 25.97
#